data_AF-A0A1H4K906-F1
#
_entry.id   AF-A0A1H4K906-F1
#
_cell.length_a   1.000
_cell.length_b   1.000
_cell.length_c   1.000
_cell.angle_alpha   90.00
_cell.angle_beta   90.00
_cell.angle_gamma   90.00
#
_symmetry.space_group_name_H-M   'P 1'
#
loop_
_entity.id
_entity.type
_entity.pdbx_description
1 polymer ?
#
loop_
_entity_poly.entity_id
_entity_poly.type
_entity_poly.pdbx_seq_one_letter_code
_entity_poly.pdbx_strand_id
1 'polypeptide(L)'
;MEGSTANFTATLSNPSQYDVTLDVTTSDNTAQVGADYLAQTSVGYTIPIGSTTITIPITTIDNNVYEISETYNVLMSNVSIGSPTPENHNHY
;
A
#
# COMPACT_ATOMS: atom_id res chain seq x y z
N MET A 1 -17.70 -4.42 -2.32
CA MET A 1 -18.85 -3.58 -2.69
C MET A 1 -18.25 -2.35 -3.33
N GLU A 2 -18.56 -2.10 -4.60
CA GLU A 2 -18.21 -0.85 -5.27
C GLU A 2 -18.71 0.36 -4.46
N GLY A 3 -18.07 1.51 -4.65
CA GLY A 3 -18.34 2.72 -3.87
C GLY A 3 -17.84 2.66 -2.42
N SER A 4 -17.10 1.63 -2.05
CA SER A 4 -16.43 1.50 -0.74
C SER A 4 -14.92 1.34 -0.88
N THR A 5 -14.19 1.58 0.20
CA THR A 5 -12.73 1.34 0.20
C THR A 5 -12.42 -0.13 0.38
N ALA A 6 -11.69 -0.73 -0.57
CA ALA A 6 -11.06 -2.03 -0.41
C ALA A 6 -9.75 -1.84 0.37
N ASN A 7 -9.60 -2.53 1.50
CA ASN A 7 -8.43 -2.41 2.36
C ASN A 7 -7.54 -3.64 2.22
N PHE A 8 -6.29 -3.42 1.81
CA PHE A 8 -5.24 -4.43 1.79
C PHE A 8 -4.32 -4.24 2.98
N THR A 9 -3.76 -5.32 3.51
CA THR A 9 -2.83 -5.26 4.64
C THR A 9 -1.47 -5.80 4.21
N ALA A 10 -0.44 -4.94 4.26
CA ALA A 10 0.93 -5.39 4.16
C ALA A 10 1.44 -5.76 5.56
N THR A 11 2.15 -6.89 5.68
CA THR A 11 2.55 -7.48 6.96
C THR A 11 4.03 -7.87 6.96
N LEU A 12 4.73 -7.52 8.03
CA LEU A 12 6.05 -8.04 8.40
C LEU A 12 5.89 -9.26 9.30
N SER A 13 6.79 -10.24 9.17
CA SER A 13 6.80 -11.42 10.07
C SER A 13 7.15 -11.04 11.51
N ASN A 14 7.90 -9.95 11.69
CA ASN A 14 8.37 -9.43 12.99
C ASN A 14 8.46 -7.90 12.93
N PRO A 15 8.35 -7.21 14.08
CA PRO A 15 8.58 -5.76 14.13
C PRO A 15 9.98 -5.39 13.65
N SER A 16 10.06 -4.31 12.88
CA SER A 16 11.34 -3.72 12.46
C SER A 16 11.84 -2.70 13.48
N GLN A 17 13.17 -2.56 13.61
CA GLN A 17 13.82 -1.48 14.38
C GLN A 17 13.86 -0.15 13.63
N TYR A 18 13.38 -0.12 12.40
CA TYR A 18 13.27 1.07 11.56
C TYR A 18 11.94 1.05 10.81
N ASP A 19 11.53 2.20 10.31
CA ASP A 19 10.42 2.28 9.38
C ASP A 19 10.68 1.40 8.15
N VAL A 20 9.67 0.65 7.71
CA VAL A 20 9.71 -0.07 6.44
C VAL A 20 8.82 0.65 5.46
N THR A 21 9.39 1.07 4.34
CA THR A 21 8.70 1.78 3.26
C THR A 21 8.47 0.84 2.08
N LEU A 22 7.37 1.05 1.36
CA LEU A 22 7.04 0.36 0.12
C LEU A 22 6.20 1.27 -0.78
N ASP A 23 6.27 1.06 -2.08
CA ASP A 23 5.42 1.75 -3.05
C ASP A 23 4.34 0.82 -3.57
N VAL A 24 3.11 1.34 -3.67
CA VAL A 24 1.95 0.62 -4.23
C VAL A 24 1.57 1.21 -5.57
N THR A 25 1.35 0.33 -6.55
CA THR A 25 0.78 0.68 -7.85
C THR A 25 -0.37 -0.27 -8.16
N THR A 26 -1.49 0.27 -8.62
CA THR A 26 -2.59 -0.54 -9.14
C THR A 26 -2.57 -0.59 -10.65
N SER A 27 -3.09 -1.68 -11.23
CA SER A 27 -3.26 -1.80 -12.67
C SER A 27 -4.54 -2.54 -13.00
N ASP A 28 -5.09 -2.23 -14.16
CA ASP A 28 -6.33 -2.82 -14.63
C ASP A 28 -6.23 -4.34 -14.76
N ASN A 29 -7.37 -4.99 -14.65
CA ASN A 29 -7.60 -6.33 -15.19
C ASN A 29 -8.95 -6.32 -15.91
N THR A 30 -10.03 -6.76 -15.25
CA THR A 30 -11.37 -6.55 -15.79
C THR A 30 -11.93 -5.20 -15.34
N ALA A 31 -11.68 -4.81 -14.09
CA ALA A 31 -11.97 -3.46 -13.59
C ALA A 31 -11.00 -2.44 -14.22
N GLN A 32 -11.53 -1.28 -14.56
CA GLN A 32 -10.86 -0.16 -15.23
C GLN A 32 -10.67 1.03 -14.27
N VAL A 33 -9.47 1.60 -14.30
CA VAL A 33 -9.16 2.85 -13.60
C VAL A 33 -10.12 3.98 -13.99
N GLY A 34 -10.59 4.72 -12.99
CA GLY A 34 -11.47 5.88 -13.17
C GLY A 34 -12.94 5.53 -13.42
N ALA A 35 -13.24 4.30 -13.85
CA ALA A 35 -14.59 3.77 -13.87
C ALA A 35 -14.92 3.04 -12.56
N ASP A 36 -14.03 2.16 -12.10
CA ASP A 36 -14.33 1.18 -11.06
C ASP A 36 -13.45 1.35 -9.81
N TYR A 37 -12.27 1.96 -9.97
CA TYR A 37 -11.38 2.30 -8.86
C TYR A 37 -10.47 3.49 -9.16
N LEU A 38 -9.96 4.13 -8.10
CA LEU A 38 -8.94 5.17 -8.21
C LEU A 38 -7.54 4.54 -8.28
N ALA A 39 -6.75 4.94 -9.27
CA ALA A 39 -5.39 4.44 -9.40
C ALA A 39 -4.50 4.88 -8.24
N GLN A 40 -3.57 3.98 -7.89
CA GLN A 40 -2.36 4.31 -7.16
C GLN A 40 -1.20 4.20 -8.14
N THR A 41 -0.35 5.23 -8.19
CA THR A 41 0.83 5.27 -9.05
C THR A 41 2.04 5.56 -8.19
N SER A 42 2.77 4.50 -7.80
CA SER A 42 3.92 4.58 -6.90
C SER A 42 3.62 5.34 -5.60
N VAL A 43 2.50 5.03 -4.96
CA VAL A 43 2.10 5.65 -3.69
C VAL A 43 2.88 5.01 -2.55
N GLY A 44 3.63 5.82 -1.80
CA GLY A 44 4.45 5.36 -0.68
C GLY A 44 3.62 5.06 0.58
N TYR A 45 3.90 3.91 1.19
CA TYR A 45 3.35 3.48 2.48
C TYR A 45 4.48 3.13 3.44
N THR A 46 4.24 3.38 4.72
CA THR A 46 5.21 3.11 5.80
C THR A 46 4.59 2.20 6.84
N ILE A 47 5.24 1.08 7.13
CA ILE A 47 5.05 0.32 8.37
C ILE A 47 5.99 0.96 9.40
N PRO A 48 5.45 1.67 10.41
CA PRO A 48 6.30 2.36 11.38
C PRO A 48 7.16 1.39 12.18
N ILE A 49 8.30 1.87 12.68
CA ILE A 49 9.12 1.17 13.66
C ILE A 49 8.25 0.52 14.76
N GLY A 50 8.59 -0.73 15.12
CA GLY A 50 7.88 -1.48 16.15
C GLY A 50 6.50 -2.01 15.73
N SER A 51 5.95 -1.58 14.59
CA SER A 51 4.72 -2.13 14.01
C SER A 51 5.05 -3.29 13.06
N THR A 52 4.04 -4.11 12.79
CA THR A 52 4.14 -5.20 11.82
C THR A 52 3.23 -5.01 10.62
N THR A 53 2.31 -4.05 10.64
CA THR A 53 1.30 -3.92 9.60
C THR A 53 1.05 -2.46 9.19
N ILE A 54 0.60 -2.30 7.95
CA ILE A 54 0.00 -1.07 7.44
C ILE A 54 -1.22 -1.42 6.58
N THR A 55 -2.24 -0.57 6.62
CA THR A 55 -3.42 -0.68 5.75
C THR A 55 -3.24 0.18 4.50
N ILE A 56 -3.49 -0.42 3.34
CA ILE A 56 -3.44 0.18 2.01
C ILE A 56 -4.88 0.29 1.49
N PRO A 57 -5.50 1.48 1.57
CA PRO A 57 -6.85 1.71 1.06
C PRO A 57 -6.85 1.95 -0.45
N ILE A 58 -7.65 1.18 -1.18
CA ILE A 58 -8.00 1.42 -2.59
C ILE A 58 -9.47 1.81 -2.66
N THR A 59 -9.76 3.03 -3.10
CA THR A 59 -11.12 3.51 -3.27
C THR A 59 -11.73 2.89 -4.53
N THR A 60 -12.84 2.18 -4.36
CA THR A 60 -13.68 1.73 -5.50
C THR A 60 -14.75 2.78 -5.79
N ILE A 61 -15.21 2.82 -7.04
CA ILE A 61 -16.20 3.77 -7.55
C ILE A 61 -17.49 2.99 -7.79
N ASP A 62 -18.62 3.48 -7.28
CA ASP A 62 -19.95 2.96 -7.65
C ASP A 62 -20.53 3.94 -8.68
N ASN A 63 -20.73 3.45 -9.90
CA ASN A 63 -21.21 4.23 -11.03
C ASN A 63 -22.71 3.98 -11.32
N ASN A 64 -23.43 3.26 -10.45
CA ASN A 64 -24.84 2.90 -10.60
C ASN A 64 -25.19 2.05 -11.84
N VAL A 65 -24.20 1.43 -12.50
CA VAL A 65 -24.39 0.47 -13.59
C VAL A 65 -24.43 -0.95 -13.03
N TYR A 66 -25.19 -1.85 -13.66
CA TYR A 66 -25.13 -3.28 -13.32
C TYR A 66 -23.83 -3.86 -13.86
N GLU A 67 -22.98 -4.34 -12.95
CA GLU A 67 -21.67 -4.90 -13.30
C GLU A 67 -21.59 -6.37 -12.87
N ILE A 68 -20.85 -7.16 -13.64
CA ILE A 68 -20.45 -8.50 -13.23
C ILE A 68 -19.25 -8.38 -12.27
N SER A 69 -18.84 -9.47 -11.62
CA SER A 69 -17.64 -9.43 -10.78
C SER A 69 -16.39 -9.08 -11.58
N GLU A 70 -15.70 -8.04 -11.13
CA GLU A 70 -14.45 -7.58 -11.73
C GLU A 70 -13.27 -7.58 -10.74
N THR A 71 -12.07 -7.44 -11.28
CA THR A 71 -10.81 -7.46 -10.53
C THR A 71 -9.83 -6.44 -11.08
N TYR A 72 -8.92 -5.97 -10.22
CA TYR A 72 -7.73 -5.19 -10.56
C TYR A 72 -6.54 -5.76 -9.79
N ASN A 73 -5.32 -5.38 -10.19
CA ASN A 73 -4.10 -5.82 -9.55
C ASN A 73 -3.56 -4.76 -8.57
N VAL A 74 -2.93 -5.21 -7.49
CA VAL A 74 -2.20 -4.37 -6.53
C VAL A 74 -0.77 -4.87 -6.46
N LEU A 75 0.19 -4.04 -6.87
CA LEU A 75 1.61 -4.37 -6.92
C LEU A 75 2.36 -3.57 -5.85
N MET A 76 3.20 -4.26 -5.08
CA MET A 76 4.14 -3.66 -4.13
C MET A 76 5.54 -3.67 -4.72
N SER A 77 6.26 -2.54 -4.57
CA SER A 77 7.60 -2.34 -5.10
C SER A 77 8.43 -1.46 -4.18
N ASN A 78 9.71 -1.26 -4.50
CA ASN A 78 10.63 -0.35 -3.79
C ASN A 78 10.66 -0.55 -2.26
N VAL A 79 10.55 -1.80 -1.80
CA VAL A 79 10.56 -2.11 -0.37
C VAL A 79 11.93 -1.79 0.21
N SER A 80 11.97 -0.92 1.22
CA SER A 80 13.21 -0.47 1.85
C SER A 80 13.04 -0.33 3.37
N ILE A 81 14.07 -0.73 4.11
CA ILE A 81 14.16 -0.56 5.56
C ILE A 81 14.95 0.73 5.82
N GLY A 82 14.41 1.61 6.66
CA GLY A 82 15.11 2.81 7.11
C GLY A 82 16.49 2.47 7.68
N SER A 83 17.43 3.38 7.55
CA SER A 83 18.76 3.24 8.16
C SER A 83 18.82 4.00 9.49
N PRO A 84 19.60 3.54 10.47
CA PRO A 84 19.89 4.36 11.63
C PRO A 84 20.57 5.65 11.17
N THR A 85 20.15 6.78 11.70
CA THR A 85 21.03 7.96 11.72
C THR A 85 22.32 7.53 12.41
N PRO A 86 23.52 7.81 11.85
CA PRO A 86 24.75 7.44 12.52
C PRO A 86 24.75 8.04 13.93
N GLU A 87 24.69 7.19 14.95
CA GLU A 87 24.93 7.60 16.33
C GLU A 87 26.36 8.14 16.36
N ASN A 88 26.52 9.43 16.67
CA ASN A 88 27.85 10.00 16.91
C ASN A 88 28.37 9.42 18.23
N HIS A 89 28.98 8.23 18.17
CA HIS A 89 29.78 7.71 19.26
C HIS A 89 31.13 8.44 19.28
N ASN A 90 31.12 9.68 19.78
CA ASN A 90 32.32 10.31 20.33
C ASN A 90 32.70 9.53 21.60
N HIS A 91 33.53 8.49 21.46
CA HIS A 91 34.29 7.97 22.59
C HIS A 91 35.36 9.01 22.94
N TYR A 92 35.24 9.58 24.15
CA TYR A 92 36.30 10.32 24.84
C TYR A 92 37.23 9.35 25.55
#